data_AF-A0A2L2YTC7-F1
#
_entry.id   AF-A0A2L2YTC7-F1
#
_cell.length_a   1.000
_cell.length_b   1.000
_cell.length_c   1.000
_cell.angle_alpha   90.00
_cell.angle_beta   90.00
_cell.angle_gamma   90.00
#
_symmetry.space_group_name_H-M   'P 1'
#
loop_
_entity.id
_entity.type
_entity.pdbx_description
1 polymer ?
#
loop_
_entity_poly.entity_id
_entity_poly.type
_entity_poly.pdbx_seq_one_letter_code
_entity_poly.pdbx_strand_id
1 'polypeptide(L)'
;ELDITEASIDFPLPRLHSDENINSITEEKIASLQSEGVVIRNGEWSVEEEALLRRNYRDFLKQYRIHDSRLLFRRNLKTYIQSNKFLKAKHFYARLGKDINERTLKSIYYKARSMFL
;
A
#
# COMPACT_ATOMS: atom_id res chain seq x y z
N GLU A 1 13.95 -9.39 -14.99
CA GLU A 1 12.49 -9.66 -15.04
C GLU A 1 11.94 -9.51 -13.63
N LEU A 2 10.70 -9.05 -13.45
CA LEU A 2 10.11 -8.91 -12.10
C LEU A 2 9.67 -10.28 -11.58
N ASP A 3 10.07 -10.62 -10.36
CA ASP A 3 9.68 -11.87 -9.72
C ASP A 3 8.20 -11.85 -9.30
N ILE A 4 7.37 -12.61 -9.99
CA ILE A 4 5.92 -12.72 -9.73
C ILE A 4 5.56 -13.86 -8.78
N THR A 5 6.53 -14.51 -8.15
CA THR A 5 6.27 -15.54 -7.13
C THR A 5 5.55 -14.90 -5.96
N GLU A 6 4.44 -15.49 -5.52
CA GLU A 6 3.67 -14.97 -4.39
C GLU A 6 4.50 -15.06 -3.09
N ALA A 7 4.52 -13.97 -2.32
CA ALA A 7 5.27 -13.88 -1.07
C ALA A 7 4.31 -13.95 0.12
N SER A 8 4.63 -14.71 1.17
CA SER A 8 3.81 -14.72 2.39
C SER A 8 3.88 -13.38 3.14
N ILE A 9 2.76 -12.96 3.72
CA ILE A 9 2.71 -11.80 4.60
C ILE A 9 3.11 -12.22 6.02
N ASP A 10 4.08 -11.52 6.59
CA ASP A 10 4.77 -11.83 7.85
C ASP A 10 4.32 -10.91 9.01
N PHE A 11 3.20 -10.20 8.85
CA PHE A 11 2.65 -9.28 9.85
C PHE A 11 1.11 -9.31 9.82
N PRO A 12 0.44 -8.92 10.92
CA PRO A 12 -1.01 -8.84 10.93
C PRO A 12 -1.49 -7.69 10.02
N LEU A 13 -2.31 -8.01 9.01
CA LEU A 13 -2.93 -6.97 8.19
C LEU A 13 -4.06 -6.29 8.96
N PRO A 14 -4.12 -4.95 8.91
CA PRO A 14 -5.32 -4.22 9.32
C PRO A 14 -6.52 -4.67 8.50
N ARG A 15 -7.71 -4.75 9.13
CA ARG A 15 -8.97 -5.07 8.42
C ARG A 15 -9.21 -4.10 7.26
N LEU A 16 -8.83 -2.84 7.43
CA LEU A 16 -8.94 -1.81 6.39
C LEU A 16 -8.12 -2.11 5.13
N HIS A 17 -7.13 -3.00 5.22
CA HIS A 17 -6.21 -3.37 4.13
C HIS A 17 -6.44 -4.80 3.61
N SER A 18 -7.44 -5.52 4.12
CA SER A 18 -7.66 -6.95 3.84
C SER A 18 -7.77 -7.29 2.35
N ASP A 19 -8.32 -6.37 1.57
CA ASP A 19 -8.58 -6.58 0.14
C ASP A 19 -7.37 -6.21 -0.73
N GLU A 20 -6.33 -5.62 -0.13
CA GLU A 20 -5.13 -5.10 -0.80
C GLU A 20 -5.42 -4.16 -1.97
N ASN A 21 -6.59 -3.53 -1.95
CA ASN A 21 -7.10 -2.74 -3.05
C ASN A 21 -6.93 -1.24 -2.78
N ILE A 22 -6.35 -0.53 -3.75
CA ILE A 22 -6.19 0.94 -3.71
C ILE A 22 -7.41 1.70 -4.23
N ASN A 23 -8.43 0.99 -4.73
CA ASN A 23 -9.69 1.61 -5.15
C ASN A 23 -10.43 2.18 -3.93
N SER A 24 -11.39 3.07 -4.21
CA SER A 24 -12.27 3.60 -3.16
C SER A 24 -13.02 2.45 -2.49
N ILE A 25 -13.01 2.43 -1.17
CA ILE A 25 -13.89 1.59 -0.36
C ILE A 25 -15.31 2.16 -0.49
N THR A 26 -16.33 1.29 -0.61
CA THR A 26 -17.73 1.74 -0.69
C THR A 26 -18.21 2.26 0.66
N GLU A 27 -19.25 3.09 0.65
CA GLU A 27 -19.80 3.68 1.88
C GLU A 27 -20.36 2.60 2.82
N GLU A 28 -20.95 1.54 2.28
CA GLU A 28 -21.48 0.42 3.08
C GLU A 28 -20.35 -0.32 3.81
N LYS A 29 -19.21 -0.51 3.13
CA LYS A 29 -18.05 -1.15 3.73
C LYS A 29 -17.37 -0.25 4.76
N ILE A 30 -17.33 1.06 4.53
CA ILE A 30 -16.86 2.03 5.53
C ILE A 30 -17.75 1.96 6.78
N ALA A 31 -19.08 1.98 6.61
CA ALA A 31 -20.02 1.90 7.72
C ALA A 31 -19.89 0.58 8.50
N SER A 32 -19.71 -0.55 7.82
CA SER A 32 -19.45 -1.86 8.45
C SER A 32 -18.14 -1.86 9.25
N LEU A 33 -17.06 -1.31 8.69
CA LEU A 33 -15.78 -1.25 9.39
C LEU A 33 -15.86 -0.34 10.62
N GLN A 34 -16.55 0.79 10.53
CA GLN A 34 -16.76 1.70 11.64
C GLN A 34 -17.63 1.08 12.75
N SER A 35 -18.66 0.31 12.41
CA SER A 35 -19.47 -0.40 13.42
C SER A 35 -18.70 -1.52 14.13
N GLU A 36 -17.69 -2.09 13.47
CA GLU A 36 -16.71 -3.02 14.05
C GLU A 36 -15.61 -2.31 14.87
N GLY A 37 -15.64 -0.99 14.99
CA GLY A 37 -14.68 -0.20 15.76
C GLY A 37 -13.41 0.19 15.00
N VAL A 38 -13.35 0.01 13.69
CA VAL A 38 -12.22 0.46 12.86
C VAL A 38 -12.28 1.97 12.67
N VAL A 39 -11.27 2.66 13.17
CA VAL A 39 -11.10 4.11 12.98
C VAL A 39 -10.51 4.37 11.60
N ILE A 40 -11.16 5.25 10.83
CA ILE A 40 -10.68 5.67 9.50
C ILE A 40 -10.40 7.18 9.55
N ARG A 41 -9.13 7.55 9.38
CA ARG A 41 -8.67 8.94 9.41
C ARG A 41 -8.50 9.51 8.01
N ASN A 42 -9.10 10.67 7.81
CA ASN A 42 -8.95 11.49 6.61
C ASN A 42 -8.21 12.79 6.97
N GLY A 43 -7.61 13.46 5.98
CA GLY A 43 -6.93 14.75 6.17
C GLY A 43 -5.41 14.64 6.31
N GLU A 44 -4.83 15.57 7.07
CA GLU A 44 -3.38 15.77 7.19
C GLU A 44 -2.65 14.54 7.73
N TRP A 45 -1.43 14.32 7.23
CA TRP A 45 -0.56 13.22 7.64
C TRP A 45 0.37 13.69 8.76
N SER A 46 0.46 12.90 9.83
CA SER A 46 1.43 13.19 10.89
C SER A 46 2.86 12.86 10.45
N VAL A 47 3.83 13.47 11.13
CA VAL A 47 5.26 13.17 10.91
C VAL A 47 5.57 11.69 11.15
N GLU A 48 4.88 11.07 12.12
CA GLU A 48 5.02 9.64 12.43
C GLU A 48 4.49 8.76 11.29
N GLU A 49 3.31 9.07 10.74
CA GLU A 49 2.75 8.32 9.60
C GLU A 49 3.67 8.43 8.38
N GLU A 50 4.24 9.60 8.12
CA GLU A 50 5.21 9.79 7.05
C GLU A 50 6.51 9.02 7.29
N ALA A 51 7.00 8.99 8.53
CA ALA A 51 8.19 8.23 8.89
C ALA A 51 7.98 6.72 8.69
N LEU A 52 6.82 6.20 9.09
CA LEU A 52 6.43 4.81 8.84
C LEU A 52 6.37 4.52 7.34
N LEU A 53 5.74 5.40 6.56
CA LEU A 53 5.63 5.23 5.11
C LEU A 53 7.01 5.20 4.43
N ARG A 54 7.93 6.10 4.83
CA ARG A 54 9.33 6.11 4.35
C ARG A 54 10.08 4.84 4.71
N ARG A 55 9.94 4.36 5.95
CA ARG A 55 10.55 3.12 6.42
C ARG A 55 10.06 1.94 5.60
N ASN A 56 8.74 1.74 5.54
CA ASN A 56 8.10 0.64 4.83
C ASN A 56 8.48 0.61 3.34
N TYR A 57 8.49 1.79 2.71
CA TYR A 57 8.91 1.91 1.32
C TYR A 57 10.38 1.49 1.12
N ARG A 58 11.29 1.97 1.97
CA ARG A 58 12.72 1.61 1.91
C ARG A 58 12.92 0.11 2.14
N ASP A 59 12.23 -0.46 3.12
CA ASP A 59 12.32 -1.88 3.45
C ASP A 59 11.85 -2.73 2.28
N PHE A 60 10.75 -2.35 1.62
CA PHE A 60 10.26 -3.03 0.42
C PHE A 60 11.27 -2.97 -0.73
N LEU A 61 11.83 -1.80 -1.03
CA LEU A 61 12.85 -1.64 -2.07
C LEU A 61 14.08 -2.52 -1.79
N LYS A 62 14.53 -2.58 -0.54
CA LYS A 62 15.67 -3.39 -0.12
C LYS A 62 15.37 -4.89 -0.20
N GLN A 63 14.21 -5.32 0.30
CA GLN A 63 13.79 -6.71 0.33
C GLN A 63 13.72 -7.32 -1.07
N TYR A 64 13.17 -6.58 -2.04
CA TYR A 64 12.97 -7.06 -3.41
C TYR A 64 13.99 -6.52 -4.42
N ARG A 65 15.06 -5.87 -3.94
CA ARG A 65 16.16 -5.32 -4.76
C ARG A 65 15.66 -4.44 -5.92
N ILE A 66 14.69 -3.58 -5.64
CA ILE A 66 14.10 -2.69 -6.65
C ILE A 66 14.99 -1.47 -6.81
N HIS A 67 15.65 -1.36 -7.96
CA HIS A 67 16.52 -0.23 -8.29
C HIS A 67 15.76 0.93 -8.96
N ASP A 68 14.75 0.63 -9.78
CA ASP A 68 13.90 1.65 -10.40
C ASP A 68 12.54 1.70 -9.70
N SER A 69 12.42 2.61 -8.73
CA SER A 69 11.22 2.75 -7.93
C SER A 69 10.04 3.37 -8.69
N ARG A 70 10.28 3.95 -9.87
CA ARG A 70 9.22 4.47 -10.75
C ARG A 70 8.30 3.34 -11.22
N LEU A 71 8.78 2.10 -11.22
CA LEU A 71 7.99 0.91 -11.56
C LEU A 71 6.83 0.64 -10.60
N LEU A 72 6.89 1.18 -9.37
CA LEU A 72 5.89 0.94 -8.32
C LEU A 72 4.65 1.82 -8.48
N PHE A 73 4.76 2.92 -9.23
CA PHE A 73 3.69 3.91 -9.34
C PHE A 73 3.40 4.36 -10.78
N ARG A 74 4.19 3.93 -11.78
CA ARG A 74 3.98 4.26 -13.20
C ARG A 74 2.73 3.61 -13.79
N ARG A 75 2.14 4.32 -14.77
CA ARG A 75 0.94 3.94 -15.54
C ARG A 75 1.19 3.76 -17.05
N ASN A 76 2.42 3.47 -17.47
CA ASN A 76 2.68 3.13 -18.88
C ASN A 76 2.12 1.71 -19.18
N LEU A 77 1.19 1.60 -20.13
CA LEU A 77 0.32 0.43 -20.30
C LEU A 77 1.03 -0.94 -20.37
N LYS A 78 2.14 -1.03 -21.12
CA LYS A 78 2.89 -2.28 -21.35
C LYS A 78 3.66 -2.75 -20.10
N THR A 79 4.19 -1.78 -19.36
CA THR A 79 4.98 -1.99 -18.15
C THR A 79 4.08 -2.13 -16.92
N TYR A 80 2.88 -1.55 -16.97
CA TYR A 80 1.86 -1.62 -15.93
C TYR A 80 1.38 -3.04 -15.65
N ILE A 81 1.17 -3.89 -16.66
CA ILE A 81 0.65 -5.25 -16.44
C ILE A 81 1.65 -6.10 -15.64
N GLN A 82 2.93 -6.08 -16.03
CA GLN A 82 3.98 -6.84 -15.33
C GLN A 82 4.25 -6.25 -13.94
N SER A 83 4.33 -4.92 -13.82
CA SER A 83 4.44 -4.26 -12.53
C SER A 83 3.27 -4.62 -11.62
N ASN A 84 2.03 -4.58 -12.10
CA ASN A 84 0.87 -4.86 -11.27
C ASN A 84 0.82 -6.30 -10.78
N LYS A 85 1.23 -7.28 -11.60
CA LYS A 85 1.40 -8.68 -11.17
C LYS A 85 2.43 -8.79 -10.06
N PHE A 86 3.58 -8.13 -10.20
CA PHE A 86 4.61 -8.08 -9.18
C PHE A 86 4.11 -7.42 -7.88
N LEU A 87 3.47 -6.26 -7.97
CA LEU A 87 2.95 -5.53 -6.80
C LEU A 87 1.94 -6.37 -6.03
N LYS A 88 1.08 -7.10 -6.73
CA LYS A 88 0.12 -8.02 -6.11
C LYS A 88 0.82 -9.22 -5.48
N ALA A 89 1.71 -9.89 -6.22
CA ALA A 89 2.44 -11.07 -5.72
C ALA A 89 3.29 -10.75 -4.48
N LYS A 90 3.78 -9.51 -4.35
CA LYS A 90 4.60 -9.07 -3.21
C LYS A 90 3.81 -8.31 -2.14
N HIS A 91 2.49 -8.21 -2.27
CA HIS A 91 1.60 -7.49 -1.35
C HIS A 91 2.06 -6.06 -1.08
N PHE A 92 2.47 -5.35 -2.14
CA PHE A 92 3.16 -4.06 -2.03
C PHE A 92 2.38 -3.04 -1.21
N TYR A 93 1.08 -2.85 -1.51
CA TYR A 93 0.28 -1.83 -0.85
C TYR A 93 0.02 -2.16 0.63
N ALA A 94 -0.19 -3.43 0.97
CA ALA A 94 -0.27 -3.88 2.36
C ALA A 94 1.04 -3.64 3.11
N ARG A 95 2.19 -3.98 2.51
CA ARG A 95 3.52 -3.73 3.09
C ARG A 95 3.82 -2.25 3.25
N LEU A 96 3.40 -1.44 2.27
CA LEU A 96 3.54 0.01 2.31
C LEU A 96 2.72 0.63 3.45
N GLY A 97 1.52 0.11 3.68
CA GLY A 97 0.61 0.49 4.77
C GLY A 97 0.90 -0.15 6.13
N LYS A 98 1.96 -0.95 6.26
CA LYS A 98 2.31 -1.62 7.52
C LYS A 98 2.40 -0.62 8.68
N ASP A 99 1.75 -0.93 9.79
CA ASP A 99 1.64 -0.07 10.98
C ASP A 99 0.86 1.24 10.77
N ILE A 100 0.22 1.45 9.61
CA ILE A 100 -0.65 2.60 9.30
C ILE A 100 -2.10 2.10 9.20
N ASN A 101 -2.66 1.74 10.35
CA ASN A 101 -3.90 0.96 10.43
C ASN A 101 -5.17 1.78 10.15
N GLU A 102 -5.09 3.10 10.35
CA GLU A 102 -6.23 4.01 10.32
C GLU A 102 -6.41 4.72 8.95
N ARG A 103 -5.53 4.43 7.97
CA ARG A 103 -5.60 5.02 6.63
C ARG A 103 -5.95 3.96 5.59
N THR A 104 -6.80 4.34 4.65
CA THR A 104 -7.10 3.47 3.50
C THR A 104 -5.86 3.30 2.61
N LEU A 105 -5.74 2.14 1.96
CA LEU A 105 -4.66 1.89 0.99
C LEU A 105 -4.66 2.91 -0.16
N LYS A 106 -5.84 3.43 -0.52
CA LYS A 106 -5.99 4.55 -1.46
C LYS A 106 -5.26 5.80 -0.95
N SER A 107 -5.53 6.22 0.29
CA SER A 107 -4.88 7.38 0.90
C SER A 107 -3.36 7.19 0.98
N ILE A 108 -2.92 6.01 1.43
CA ILE A 108 -1.51 5.62 1.48
C ILE A 108 -0.86 5.70 0.09
N TYR A 109 -1.52 5.18 -0.95
CA TYR A 109 -1.04 5.24 -2.32
C TYR A 109 -0.83 6.67 -2.80
N TYR A 110 -1.82 7.56 -2.61
CA TYR A 110 -1.69 8.96 -3.04
C TYR A 110 -0.61 9.70 -2.27
N LYS A 111 -0.50 9.46 -0.96
CA LYS A 111 0.56 10.05 -0.15
C LYS A 111 1.95 9.57 -0.59
N ALA A 112 2.13 8.26 -0.75
CA ALA A 112 3.39 7.68 -1.20
C ALA A 112 3.79 8.21 -2.59
N ARG A 113 2.81 8.32 -3.49
CA ARG A 113 3.04 8.91 -4.81
C ARG A 113 3.53 10.36 -4.72
N SER A 114 2.97 11.17 -3.83
CA SER A 114 3.42 12.56 -3.61
C SER A 114 4.79 12.66 -2.95
N MET A 115 5.24 11.64 -2.21
CA MET A 115 6.50 11.68 -1.48
C MET A 115 7.67 11.10 -2.28
N PHE A 116 7.40 10.18 -3.20
CA PHE A 116 8.42 9.37 -3.86
C PHE A 116 8.43 9.47 -5.39
N LEU A 117 7.51 10.22 -6.01
CA LEU A 117 7.57 10.68 -7.41
C LEU A 117 7.51 12.19 -7.49
#